data_AF-A6GD52-F1
#
_entry.id   AF-A6GD52-F1
#
_cell.length_a   1.000
_cell.length_b   1.000
_cell.length_c   1.000
_cell.angle_alpha   90.00
_cell.angle_beta   90.00
_cell.angle_gamma   90.00
#
_symmetry.space_group_name_H-M   'P 1'
#
loop_
_entity.id
_entity.type
_entity.pdbx_description
1 polymer ?
#
loop_
_entity_poly.entity_id
_entity_poly.type
_entity_poly.pdbx_seq_one_letter_code
_entity_poly.pdbx_strand_id
1 'polypeptide(L)'
;MALGTMLLFGVAATAGAWAIWADLPPPLSPEQSLLSSPWPAAPWVRIYVAGVPYTTELATHPRIVAQADEHAGVHTYEVWQSVRGPHAHLFIDQLHAEAHVGGGPTRLWVEFRGEEAERILEVLETIEDYPCKDRYRLWPGPNSNGFAQWVLDEADIEHRLPRSSFGAGFGCR
;
A
#
# COMPACT_ATOMS: atom_id res chain seq x y z
N MET A 1 -43.43 6.63 -32.36
CA MET A 1 -42.04 6.12 -32.36
C MET A 1 -41.15 7.29 -31.97
N ALA A 2 -40.64 7.29 -30.74
CA ALA A 2 -39.71 8.32 -30.26
C ALA A 2 -38.30 7.72 -30.29
N LEU A 3 -37.42 8.28 -31.13
CA LEU A 3 -35.99 7.97 -31.09
C LEU A 3 -35.41 8.65 -29.84
N GLY A 4 -35.04 7.84 -28.84
CA GLY A 4 -34.29 8.30 -27.68
C GLY A 4 -32.81 8.46 -28.05
N THR A 5 -32.30 9.70 -27.97
CA THR A 5 -30.87 9.98 -28.01
C THR A 5 -30.23 9.41 -26.75
N MET A 6 -29.48 8.32 -26.90
CA MET A 6 -28.68 7.74 -25.82
C MET A 6 -27.41 8.58 -25.69
N LEU A 7 -27.40 9.51 -24.73
CA LEU A 7 -26.21 10.24 -24.31
C LEU A 7 -25.28 9.25 -23.60
N LEU A 8 -24.30 8.73 -24.34
CA LEU A 8 -23.14 8.05 -23.78
C LEU A 8 -22.30 9.09 -23.02
N PHE A 9 -22.39 9.10 -21.69
CA PHE A 9 -21.40 9.77 -20.85
C PHE A 9 -20.09 8.96 -20.90
N GLY A 10 -19.28 9.23 -21.93
CA GLY A 10 -17.87 8.88 -21.88
C GLY A 10 -17.18 9.78 -20.87
N VAL A 11 -16.74 9.21 -19.74
CA VAL A 11 -15.83 9.91 -18.84
C VAL A 11 -14.50 10.01 -19.58
N ALA A 12 -14.24 11.14 -20.21
CA ALA A 12 -12.93 11.46 -20.74
C ALA A 12 -11.97 11.60 -19.54
N ALA A 13 -11.14 10.58 -19.29
CA ALA A 13 -10.05 10.66 -18.33
C ALA A 13 -9.13 11.81 -18.76
N THR A 14 -9.19 12.93 -18.03
CA THR A 14 -8.37 14.11 -18.32
C THR A 14 -6.89 13.75 -18.23
N ALA A 15 -6.03 14.40 -19.04
CA ALA A 15 -4.58 14.18 -19.04
C ALA A 15 -3.92 14.32 -17.64
N GLY A 16 -4.58 15.02 -16.70
CA GLY A 16 -4.14 15.14 -15.32
C GLY A 16 -4.29 13.87 -14.47
N ALA A 17 -5.29 13.03 -14.76
CA ALA A 17 -5.44 11.75 -14.07
C ALA A 17 -4.25 10.83 -14.40
N TRP A 18 -3.89 10.68 -15.68
CA TRP A 18 -2.76 9.86 -16.14
C TRP A 18 -1.43 10.24 -15.49
N ALA A 19 -1.18 11.53 -15.24
CA ALA A 19 0.08 12.01 -14.68
C ALA A 19 0.33 11.59 -13.21
N ILE A 20 -0.73 11.29 -12.44
CA ILE A 20 -0.65 10.85 -11.04
C ILE A 20 -0.31 9.35 -10.94
N TRP A 21 -0.59 8.58 -11.99
CA TRP A 21 -0.30 7.15 -12.10
C TRP A 21 0.98 6.85 -12.90
N ALA A 22 1.59 7.88 -13.49
CA ALA A 22 2.70 7.73 -14.44
C ALA A 22 4.02 7.28 -13.79
N ASP A 23 4.18 7.44 -12.48
CA ASP A 23 5.34 7.00 -11.74
C ASP A 23 5.26 5.53 -11.30
N LEU A 24 4.08 4.89 -11.43
CA LEU A 24 3.93 3.51 -10.99
C LEU A 24 4.67 2.54 -11.92
N PRO A 25 5.45 1.59 -11.36
CA PRO A 25 6.11 0.54 -12.12
C PRO A 25 5.06 -0.39 -12.74
N PRO A 26 5.39 -1.19 -13.77
CA PRO A 26 4.44 -2.11 -14.40
C PRO A 26 3.76 -3.06 -13.39
N PRO A 27 2.54 -3.53 -13.69
CA PRO A 27 1.86 -4.50 -12.83
C PRO A 27 2.68 -5.78 -12.73
N LEU A 28 2.64 -6.42 -11.57
CA LEU A 28 3.14 -7.78 -11.43
C LEU A 28 2.40 -8.68 -12.42
N SER A 29 3.12 -9.59 -13.08
CA SER A 29 2.50 -10.60 -13.91
C SER A 29 1.59 -11.49 -13.05
N PRO A 30 0.58 -12.16 -13.64
CA PRO A 30 -0.22 -13.15 -12.90
C PRO A 30 0.66 -14.21 -12.23
N GLU A 31 1.78 -14.59 -12.85
CA GLU A 31 2.79 -15.47 -12.27
C GLU A 31 3.41 -14.87 -11.01
N GLN A 32 3.92 -13.63 -11.08
CA GLN A 32 4.52 -12.92 -9.95
C GLN A 32 3.53 -12.62 -8.83
N SER A 33 2.23 -12.64 -9.13
CA SER A 33 1.17 -12.35 -8.17
C SER A 33 0.50 -13.60 -7.60
N LEU A 34 0.57 -14.75 -8.28
CA LEU A 34 -0.03 -16.01 -7.85
C LEU A 34 1.01 -16.99 -7.27
N LEU A 35 2.27 -16.84 -7.66
CA LEU A 35 3.36 -17.64 -7.13
C LEU A 35 4.08 -16.82 -6.08
N SER A 36 4.46 -17.50 -5.00
CA SER A 36 5.50 -17.12 -4.08
C SER A 36 6.76 -16.85 -4.91
N SER A 37 6.88 -15.63 -5.42
CA SER A 37 8.05 -15.15 -6.13
C SER A 37 9.23 -15.54 -5.26
N PRO A 38 10.33 -16.11 -5.79
CA PRO A 38 11.44 -16.49 -4.92
C PRO A 38 11.81 -15.25 -4.11
N TRP A 39 11.54 -15.32 -2.81
CA TRP A 39 11.83 -14.23 -1.91
C TRP A 39 13.34 -14.02 -1.95
N PRO A 40 13.82 -12.78 -1.88
CA PRO A 40 15.25 -12.57 -1.79
C PRO A 40 15.75 -13.17 -0.47
N ALA A 41 17.06 -13.34 -0.34
CA ALA A 41 17.63 -13.70 0.95
C ALA A 41 17.24 -12.64 1.98
N ALA A 42 16.74 -13.07 3.14
CA ALA A 42 16.43 -12.17 4.25
C ALA A 42 17.72 -11.54 4.82
N PRO A 43 17.64 -10.34 5.45
CA PRO A 43 16.44 -9.53 5.68
C PRO A 43 15.99 -8.78 4.43
N TRP A 44 14.66 -8.69 4.25
CA TRP A 44 14.07 -7.89 3.19
C TRP A 44 12.71 -7.30 3.58
N VAL A 45 12.42 -6.13 3.01
CA VAL A 45 11.10 -5.48 3.10
C VAL A 45 10.68 -5.03 1.71
N ARG A 46 9.43 -5.31 1.34
CA ARG A 46 8.81 -4.86 0.10
C ARG A 46 7.58 -4.04 0.40
N ILE A 47 7.41 -2.94 -0.33
CA ILE A 47 6.15 -2.19 -0.34
C ILE A 47 5.48 -2.45 -1.67
N TYR A 48 4.30 -3.06 -1.61
CA TYR A 48 3.43 -3.25 -2.76
C TYR A 48 2.34 -2.19 -2.77
N VAL A 49 1.96 -1.73 -3.95
CA VAL A 49 0.85 -0.78 -4.14
C VAL A 49 -0.16 -1.33 -5.14
N ALA A 50 -1.44 -1.12 -4.88
CA ALA A 50 -2.48 -1.26 -5.90
C ALA A 50 -3.59 -0.22 -5.66
N GLY A 51 -4.50 -0.07 -6.62
CA GLY A 51 -5.63 0.83 -6.43
C GLY A 51 -6.55 0.37 -5.28
N VAL A 52 -7.22 1.32 -4.65
CA VAL A 52 -8.23 1.05 -3.62
C VAL A 52 -9.52 0.52 -4.27
N PRO A 53 -10.14 -0.58 -3.79
CA PRO A 53 -11.41 -1.06 -4.35
C PRO A 53 -12.47 0.05 -4.43
N TYR A 54 -13.22 0.08 -5.55
CA TYR A 54 -14.28 1.07 -5.83
C TYR A 54 -13.81 2.53 -5.98
N THR A 55 -12.55 2.85 -5.66
CA THR A 55 -11.93 4.18 -5.81
C THR A 55 -10.55 4.09 -6.47
N THR A 56 -10.35 3.08 -7.32
CA THR A 56 -9.07 2.72 -7.95
C THR A 56 -8.41 3.90 -8.66
N GLU A 57 -9.18 4.81 -9.22
CA GLU A 57 -8.68 5.97 -9.97
C GLU A 57 -8.25 7.14 -9.06
N LEU A 58 -8.53 7.06 -7.76
CA LEU A 58 -8.35 8.16 -6.81
C LEU A 58 -7.10 8.02 -5.94
N ALA A 59 -6.69 6.80 -5.57
CA ALA A 59 -5.51 6.59 -4.74
C ALA A 59 -5.00 5.15 -4.82
N THR A 60 -3.69 4.99 -4.60
CA THR A 60 -3.10 3.70 -4.26
C THR A 60 -3.26 3.39 -2.78
N HIS A 61 -3.17 2.10 -2.48
CA HIS A 61 -3.04 1.54 -1.15
C HIS A 61 -1.73 0.74 -1.05
N PRO A 62 -0.84 1.08 -0.12
CA PRO A 62 0.36 0.31 0.15
C PRO A 62 0.10 -0.81 1.15
N ARG A 63 0.77 -1.94 0.92
CA ARG A 63 0.98 -3.01 1.90
C ARG A 63 2.47 -3.25 2.05
N ILE A 64 2.94 -3.34 3.28
CA ILE A 64 4.31 -3.73 3.60
C ILE A 64 4.33 -5.24 3.79
N VAL A 65 5.32 -5.90 3.18
CA VAL A 65 5.58 -7.33 3.30
C VAL A 65 7.04 -7.49 3.68
N ALA A 66 7.33 -8.27 4.71
CA ALA A 66 8.68 -8.35 5.25
C ALA A 66 9.04 -9.74 5.74
N GLN A 67 10.34 -10.04 5.73
CA GLN A 67 10.92 -11.22 6.36
C GLN A 67 12.24 -10.82 7.04
N ALA A 68 12.37 -11.14 8.32
CA ALA A 68 13.52 -10.74 9.13
C ALA A 68 14.76 -11.61 8.89
N ASP A 69 14.59 -12.93 8.85
CA ASP A 69 15.67 -13.87 8.60
C ASP A 69 15.18 -15.11 7.84
N GLU A 70 16.10 -15.98 7.43
CA GLU A 70 15.80 -17.17 6.61
C GLU A 70 14.87 -18.18 7.29
N HIS A 71 14.76 -18.16 8.63
CA HIS A 71 13.90 -19.02 9.43
C HIS A 71 12.60 -18.32 9.87
N ALA A 72 12.51 -17.00 9.70
CA ALA A 72 11.32 -16.22 10.02
C ALA A 72 10.19 -16.43 9.00
N GLY A 73 8.95 -16.28 9.47
CA GLY A 73 7.79 -16.20 8.60
C GLY A 73 7.77 -14.89 7.79
N VAL A 74 7.04 -14.89 6.68
CA VAL A 74 6.74 -13.66 5.93
C VAL A 74 5.49 -13.03 6.53
N HIS A 75 5.61 -11.77 6.93
CA HIS A 75 4.52 -11.02 7.56
C HIS A 75 4.04 -9.87 6.67
N THR A 76 2.75 -9.56 6.77
CA THR A 76 2.15 -8.39 6.11
C THR A 76 1.66 -7.36 7.11
N TYR A 77 1.87 -6.09 6.79
CA TYR A 77 1.48 -4.96 7.63
C TYR A 77 0.74 -3.93 6.79
N GLU A 78 -0.46 -3.55 7.23
CA GLU A 78 -1.24 -2.49 6.60
C GLU A 78 -2.23 -1.84 7.57
N VAL A 79 -2.71 -0.66 7.20
CA VAL A 79 -3.81 0.01 7.88
C VAL A 79 -5.03 0.06 6.96
N TRP A 80 -6.17 -0.44 7.39
CA TRP A 80 -7.41 -0.43 6.60
C TRP A 80 -8.63 0.02 7.42
N GLN A 81 -9.73 0.33 6.74
CA GLN A 81 -11.02 0.56 7.42
C GLN A 81 -11.44 -0.69 8.18
N SER A 82 -11.73 -0.55 9.46
CA SER A 82 -12.06 -1.69 10.30
C SER A 82 -13.57 -1.84 10.48
N VAL A 83 -14.08 -3.03 10.22
CA VAL A 83 -15.43 -3.43 10.65
C VAL A 83 -15.48 -3.85 12.12
N ARG A 84 -14.31 -4.01 12.77
CA ARG A 84 -14.18 -4.44 14.17
C ARG A 84 -14.41 -3.29 15.17
N GLY A 85 -14.57 -2.05 14.68
CA GLY A 85 -14.80 -0.86 15.49
C GLY A 85 -13.98 0.34 15.01
N PRO A 86 -14.19 1.53 15.60
CA PRO A 86 -13.54 2.76 15.16
C PRO A 86 -12.05 2.87 15.52
N HIS A 87 -11.47 1.87 16.21
CA HIS A 87 -10.14 1.93 16.83
C HIS A 87 -9.31 0.66 16.57
N ALA A 88 -9.45 0.03 15.40
CA ALA A 88 -8.77 -1.24 15.12
C ALA A 88 -8.35 -1.33 13.66
N HIS A 89 -7.59 -0.33 13.22
CA HIS A 89 -7.26 -0.16 11.80
C HIS A 89 -5.94 -0.78 11.39
N LEU A 90 -5.03 -1.03 12.33
CA LEU A 90 -3.78 -1.75 12.09
C LEU A 90 -4.05 -3.24 11.94
N PHE A 91 -3.50 -3.83 10.88
CA PHE A 91 -3.65 -5.23 10.55
C PHE A 91 -2.29 -5.85 10.29
N ILE A 92 -2.04 -6.97 10.96
CA ILE A 92 -0.91 -7.87 10.73
C ILE A 92 -1.48 -9.18 10.18
N ASP A 93 -0.95 -9.66 9.06
CA ASP A 93 -1.33 -10.92 8.41
C ASP A 93 -2.83 -11.05 8.10
N GLN A 94 -3.53 -9.92 7.91
CA GLN A 94 -4.95 -9.96 7.50
C GLN A 94 -5.11 -10.59 6.13
N LEU A 95 -4.14 -10.35 5.24
CA LEU A 95 -4.05 -10.95 3.92
C LEU A 95 -2.67 -11.57 3.76
N HIS A 96 -2.62 -12.71 3.06
CA HIS A 96 -1.36 -13.38 2.71
C HIS A 96 -0.47 -12.44 1.90
N ALA A 97 0.85 -12.61 1.95
CA ALA A 97 1.81 -11.75 1.26
C ALA A 97 1.55 -11.62 -0.25
N GLU A 98 1.06 -12.70 -0.86
CA GLU A 98 0.70 -12.83 -2.28
C GLU A 98 -0.73 -12.36 -2.59
N ALA A 99 -1.54 -12.02 -1.58
CA ALA A 99 -2.92 -11.63 -1.81
C ALA A 99 -3.03 -10.23 -2.42
N HIS A 100 -3.94 -10.08 -3.38
CA HIS A 100 -4.27 -8.77 -3.94
C HIS A 100 -5.06 -7.91 -2.95
N VAL A 101 -4.76 -6.62 -2.89
CA VAL A 101 -5.54 -5.61 -2.14
C VAL A 101 -6.89 -5.28 -2.81
N GLY A 102 -7.17 -5.86 -3.99
CA GLY A 102 -8.52 -5.96 -4.57
C GLY A 102 -8.98 -4.83 -5.50
N GLY A 103 -8.34 -3.67 -5.53
CA GLY A 103 -8.79 -2.54 -6.37
C GLY A 103 -8.09 -2.40 -7.72
N GLY A 104 -7.10 -3.24 -8.03
CA GLY A 104 -6.39 -3.17 -9.31
C GLY A 104 -5.19 -4.11 -9.32
N PRO A 105 -4.36 -4.10 -10.38
CA PRO A 105 -3.18 -4.93 -10.43
C PRO A 105 -2.16 -4.48 -9.37
N THR A 106 -1.62 -5.43 -8.62
CA THR A 106 -0.56 -5.20 -7.63
C THR A 106 0.73 -4.84 -8.35
N ARG A 107 1.49 -3.89 -7.78
CA ARG A 107 2.78 -3.41 -8.27
C ARG A 107 3.78 -3.42 -7.12
N LEU A 108 5.00 -3.91 -7.35
CA LEU A 108 6.10 -3.75 -6.39
C LEU A 108 6.60 -2.31 -6.52
N TRP A 109 6.41 -1.48 -5.47
CA TRP A 109 6.89 -0.10 -5.47
C TRP A 109 8.38 -0.02 -5.19
N VAL A 110 8.81 -0.66 -4.10
CA VAL A 110 10.19 -0.65 -3.63
C VAL A 110 10.50 -1.91 -2.85
N GLU A 111 11.77 -2.30 -2.87
CA GLU A 111 12.33 -3.37 -2.07
C GLU A 111 13.58 -2.84 -1.35
N PHE A 112 13.63 -3.05 -0.04
CA PHE A 112 14.76 -2.75 0.83
C PHE A 112 15.43 -4.06 1.25
N ARG A 113 16.75 -4.04 1.42
CA ARG A 113 17.57 -5.19 1.82
C ARG A 113 18.65 -4.74 2.80
N GLY A 114 19.19 -5.69 3.56
CA GLY A 114 20.28 -5.42 4.50
C GLY A 114 19.89 -4.37 5.54
N GLU A 115 20.77 -3.41 5.79
CA GLU A 115 20.62 -2.42 6.87
C GLU A 115 19.32 -1.60 6.76
N GLU A 116 18.88 -1.23 5.56
CA GLU A 116 17.60 -0.53 5.38
C GLU A 116 16.41 -1.40 5.75
N ALA A 117 16.45 -2.70 5.40
CA ALA A 117 15.40 -3.64 5.78
C ALA A 117 15.38 -3.87 7.29
N GLU A 118 16.54 -3.99 7.92
CA GLU A 118 16.69 -4.16 9.38
C GLU A 118 16.07 -2.98 10.13
N ARG A 119 16.38 -1.73 9.75
CA ARG A 119 15.76 -0.55 10.39
C ARG A 119 14.25 -0.51 10.23
N ILE A 120 13.73 -0.88 9.05
CA ILE A 120 12.27 -0.95 8.86
C ILE A 120 11.66 -2.06 9.72
N LEU A 121 12.31 -3.21 9.82
CA LEU A 121 11.88 -4.33 10.66
C LEU A 121 11.83 -3.93 12.15
N GLU A 122 12.80 -3.18 12.66
CA GLU A 122 12.79 -2.66 14.05
C GLU A 122 11.55 -1.79 14.35
N VAL A 123 11.14 -0.95 13.40
CA VAL A 123 9.89 -0.18 13.50
C VAL A 123 8.67 -1.10 13.46
N LEU A 124 8.68 -2.12 12.60
CA LEU A 124 7.58 -3.09 12.49
C LEU A 124 7.44 -3.98 13.74
N GLU A 125 8.51 -4.26 14.46
CA GLU A 125 8.47 -4.98 15.74
C GLU A 125 7.76 -4.16 16.84
N THR A 126 7.77 -2.83 16.72
CA THR A 126 7.12 -1.89 17.64
C THR A 126 5.90 -1.22 17.01
N ILE A 127 5.31 -1.83 15.98
CA ILE A 127 4.25 -1.23 15.15
C ILE A 127 2.98 -0.85 15.93
N GLU A 128 2.76 -1.47 17.08
CA GLU A 128 1.67 -1.13 18.00
C GLU A 128 1.80 0.29 18.58
N ASP A 129 2.97 0.92 18.50
CA ASP A 129 3.18 2.30 18.92
C ASP A 129 2.79 3.33 17.83
N TYR A 130 2.32 2.87 16.66
CA TYR A 130 1.86 3.75 15.59
C TYR A 130 0.80 4.78 16.08
N PRO A 131 1.08 6.10 16.04
CA PRO A 131 0.26 7.13 16.69
C PRO A 131 -1.17 7.31 16.15
N CYS A 132 -1.47 6.69 15.01
CA CYS A 132 -2.77 6.76 14.36
C CYS A 132 -3.46 5.40 14.22
N LYS A 133 -3.04 4.36 14.96
CA LYS A 133 -3.65 3.02 14.90
C LYS A 133 -5.17 2.99 15.12
N ASP A 134 -5.68 3.96 15.87
CA ASP A 134 -7.09 4.10 16.22
C ASP A 134 -7.86 5.14 15.37
N ARG A 135 -7.25 5.63 14.28
CA ARG A 135 -7.83 6.67 13.41
C ARG A 135 -7.66 6.30 11.94
N TYR A 136 -8.75 6.33 11.18
CA TYR A 136 -8.71 6.20 9.73
C TYR A 136 -9.58 7.26 9.05
N ARG A 137 -9.01 7.98 8.07
CA ARG A 137 -9.70 8.92 7.18
C ARG A 137 -9.28 8.65 5.76
N LEU A 138 -10.24 8.33 4.90
CA LEU A 138 -9.98 8.06 3.48
C LEU A 138 -9.20 9.20 2.80
N TRP A 139 -9.54 10.45 3.12
CA TRP A 139 -8.87 11.65 2.62
C TRP A 139 -8.85 12.78 3.66
N PRO A 140 -7.76 13.55 3.81
CA PRO A 140 -6.42 13.33 3.25
C PRO A 140 -5.56 12.39 4.12
N GLY A 141 -6.14 11.69 5.11
CA GLY A 141 -5.40 10.89 6.10
C GLY A 141 -5.81 11.24 7.54
N PRO A 142 -5.40 10.45 8.55
CA PRO A 142 -4.47 9.32 8.43
C PRO A 142 -5.11 8.12 7.74
N ASN A 143 -4.36 7.45 6.86
CA ASN A 143 -4.79 6.28 6.10
C ASN A 143 -3.59 5.35 5.88
N SER A 144 -3.74 4.34 5.04
CA SER A 144 -2.67 3.41 4.68
C SER A 144 -1.44 4.08 4.07
N ASN A 145 -1.62 5.10 3.24
CA ASN A 145 -0.50 5.87 2.67
C ASN A 145 0.28 6.59 3.76
N GLY A 146 -0.42 7.24 4.71
CA GLY A 146 0.21 7.88 5.86
C GLY A 146 0.95 6.88 6.76
N PHE A 147 0.37 5.70 6.99
CA PHE A 147 0.99 4.62 7.75
C PHE A 147 2.30 4.14 7.11
N ALA A 148 2.27 3.76 5.82
CA ALA A 148 3.45 3.24 5.16
C ALA A 148 4.56 4.30 5.03
N GLN A 149 4.20 5.58 4.80
CA GLN A 149 5.20 6.65 4.83
C GLN A 149 5.74 6.89 6.24
N TRP A 150 4.91 6.81 7.28
CA TRP A 150 5.36 6.92 8.68
C TRP A 150 6.36 5.82 9.04
N VAL A 151 6.14 4.57 8.60
CA VAL A 151 7.12 3.48 8.83
C VAL A 151 8.47 3.81 8.19
N LEU A 152 8.49 4.34 6.97
CA LEU A 152 9.73 4.75 6.30
C LEU A 152 10.41 5.93 7.02
N ASP A 153 9.62 6.93 7.42
CA ASP A 153 10.12 8.11 8.11
C ASP A 153 10.69 7.75 9.50
N GLU A 154 10.06 6.84 10.25
CA GLU A 154 10.51 6.38 11.57
C GLU A 154 11.78 5.51 11.48
N ALA A 155 11.93 4.76 10.39
CA ALA A 155 13.12 3.94 10.10
C ALA A 155 14.29 4.74 9.48
N ASP A 156 14.17 6.07 9.39
CA ASP A 156 15.13 6.98 8.74
C ASP A 156 15.47 6.55 7.30
N ILE A 157 14.43 6.17 6.54
CA ILE A 157 14.55 5.79 5.13
C ILE A 157 14.15 6.96 4.24
N GLU A 158 15.11 7.49 3.47
CA GLU A 158 14.88 8.57 2.50
C GLU A 158 14.14 8.08 1.23
N HIS A 159 12.96 7.48 1.38
CA HIS A 159 12.12 7.02 0.27
C HIS A 159 10.71 7.58 0.36
N ARG A 160 10.13 7.93 -0.79
CA ARG A 160 8.77 8.49 -0.88
C ARG A 160 7.85 7.52 -1.59
N LEU A 161 6.62 7.42 -1.09
CA LEU A 161 5.56 6.70 -1.79
C LEU A 161 5.19 7.39 -3.12
N PRO A 162 4.53 6.67 -4.06
CA PRO A 162 4.11 7.23 -5.34
C PRO A 162 3.27 8.50 -5.20
N ARG A 163 3.19 9.31 -6.25
CA ARG A 163 2.33 10.51 -6.30
C ARG A 163 0.85 10.18 -6.10
N SER A 164 0.43 8.96 -6.44
CA SER A 164 -0.91 8.42 -6.22
C SER A 164 -1.18 7.99 -4.77
N SER A 165 -0.17 8.01 -3.89
CA SER A 165 -0.31 7.69 -2.45
C SER A 165 -0.79 8.89 -1.65
N PHE A 166 -2.01 9.31 -1.94
CA PHE A 166 -2.59 10.47 -1.29
C PHE A 166 -2.77 10.26 0.22
N GLY A 167 -2.27 11.23 0.98
CA GLY A 167 -2.22 11.19 2.43
C GLY A 167 -0.93 10.65 3.04
N ALA A 168 0.04 10.26 2.21
CA ALA A 168 1.39 9.90 2.68
C ALA A 168 2.05 11.01 3.52
N GLY A 169 1.76 12.28 3.22
CA GLY A 169 2.27 13.43 4.00
C GLY A 169 1.47 13.76 5.27
N PHE A 170 0.49 12.93 5.67
CA PHE A 170 -0.28 13.17 6.88
C PHE A 170 0.56 12.83 8.12
N GLY A 171 0.90 13.82 8.93
CA GLY A 171 1.69 13.61 10.15
C GLY A 171 0.91 12.87 11.24
N CYS A 172 1.32 11.65 11.53
CA CYS A 172 0.99 10.93 12.76
C CYS A 172 2.21 11.02 13.67
N ARG A 173 2.22 12.06 14.51
CA ARG A 173 3.25 12.31 15.52
C ARG A 173 2.58 12.66 16.84
#